data_AF-A0A6D2HMR9-F1
#
_entry.id   AF-A0A6D2HMR9-F1
#
_cell.length_a   1.000
_cell.length_b   1.000
_cell.length_c   1.000
_cell.angle_alpha   90.00
_cell.angle_beta   90.00
_cell.angle_gamma   90.00
#
_symmetry.space_group_name_H-M   'P 1'
#
loop_
_entity.id
_entity.type
_entity.pdbx_description
1 polymer ?
#
loop_
_entity_poly.entity_id
_entity_poly.type
_entity_poly.pdbx_seq_one_letter_code
_entity_poly.pdbx_strand_id
1 'polypeptide(L)'
;MPASLKIRTVALDENTTEEVLDPDFGESAIGRVAPVGSSLWWIILLRAYGMLTEDFSLQERIDVQTGIKLIMNLCLADGFDMFPTLLVTGGSCMVDCRMGIHGHPLEIQSLFYSALKCLREMLPVNGSS
;
A
#
# COMPACT_ATOMS: atom_id res chain seq x y z
N MET A 1 -1.90 -3.98 -0.33
CA MET A 1 -3.03 -3.05 -0.49
C MET A 1 -3.67 -3.29 -1.85
N PRO A 2 -5.00 -3.24 -1.99
CA PRO A 2 -5.67 -3.44 -3.28
C PRO A 2 -5.39 -2.29 -4.25
N ALA A 3 -5.48 -2.58 -5.55
CA ALA A 3 -5.39 -1.57 -6.61
C ALA A 3 -6.68 -0.74 -6.68
N SER A 4 -7.82 -1.41 -6.55
CA SER A 4 -9.13 -0.80 -6.57
C SER A 4 -10.10 -1.58 -5.69
N LEU A 5 -11.29 -1.03 -5.43
CA LEU A 5 -12.37 -1.74 -4.77
C LEU A 5 -13.71 -1.37 -5.41
N LYS A 6 -14.66 -2.30 -5.39
CA LYS A 6 -16.04 -2.07 -5.81
C LYS A 6 -16.98 -2.34 -4.64
N ILE A 7 -18.12 -1.66 -4.64
CA ILE A 7 -19.20 -1.95 -3.69
C ILE A 7 -20.16 -2.90 -4.40
N ARG A 8 -20.43 -4.07 -3.80
CA ARG A 8 -21.42 -5.03 -4.29
C ARG A 8 -22.58 -5.12 -3.32
N THR A 9 -23.78 -5.00 -3.85
CA THR A 9 -25.01 -5.22 -3.09
C THR A 9 -25.37 -6.71 -3.16
N VAL A 10 -25.43 -7.38 -2.01
CA VAL A 10 -25.77 -8.80 -1.90
C VAL A 10 -27.12 -8.91 -1.20
N ALA A 11 -28.06 -9.67 -1.79
CA ALA A 11 -29.32 -9.97 -1.13
C ALA A 11 -29.10 -11.05 -0.06
N LEU A 12 -29.42 -10.72 1.19
CA LEU A 12 -29.38 -11.67 2.31
C LEU A 12 -30.72 -12.43 2.42
N ASP A 13 -31.84 -11.72 2.21
CA ASP A 13 -33.21 -12.23 2.25
C ASP A 13 -34.11 -11.45 1.25
N GLU A 14 -35.38 -11.83 1.09
CA GLU A 14 -36.34 -11.22 0.12
C GLU A 14 -36.47 -9.68 0.23
N ASN A 15 -36.18 -9.10 1.40
CA ASN A 15 -36.30 -7.66 1.67
C ASN A 15 -35.04 -7.01 2.27
N THR A 16 -33.89 -7.70 2.36
CA THR A 16 -32.69 -7.16 3.01
C THR A 16 -31.46 -7.32 2.12
N THR A 17 -30.80 -6.20 1.86
CA THR A 17 -29.58 -6.11 1.07
C THR A 17 -28.43 -5.59 1.93
N GLU A 18 -27.25 -6.19 1.79
CA GLU A 18 -26.02 -5.73 2.43
C GLU A 18 -25.02 -5.23 1.38
N GLU A 19 -24.31 -4.15 1.71
CA GLU A 19 -23.20 -3.64 0.89
C GLU A 19 -21.88 -4.24 1.36
N VAL A 20 -21.19 -4.91 0.44
CA VAL A 20 -19.90 -5.56 0.70
C VAL A 20 -18.83 -4.90 -0.15
N LEU A 21 -17.67 -4.61 0.46
CA LEU A 21 -16.49 -4.14 -0.25
C LEU A 21 -15.78 -5.32 -0.93
N ASP A 22 -15.60 -5.22 -2.24
CA ASP A 22 -14.92 -6.19 -3.09
C ASP A 22 -13.58 -5.62 -3.59
N PRO A 23 -12.47 -5.93 -2.90
CA PRO A 23 -11.15 -5.46 -3.30
C PRO A 23 -10.58 -6.23 -4.50
N ASP A 24 -9.87 -5.54 -5.39
CA ASP A 24 -9.10 -6.14 -6.49
C ASP A 24 -7.61 -5.84 -6.25
N PHE A 25 -6.81 -6.89 -6.08
CA PHE A 25 -5.35 -6.79 -5.86
C PHE A 25 -4.55 -6.94 -7.15
N GLY A 26 -5.21 -6.88 -8.30
CA GLY A 26 -4.61 -7.06 -9.63
C GLY A 26 -4.98 -8.39 -10.26
N GLU A 27 -5.72 -9.27 -9.59
CA GLU A 27 -6.21 -10.53 -10.16
C GLU A 27 -7.16 -10.30 -11.34
N SER A 28 -7.92 -9.20 -11.33
CA SER A 28 -8.82 -8.81 -12.41
C SER A 28 -8.19 -7.79 -13.38
N ALA A 29 -6.99 -7.29 -13.07
CA ALA A 29 -6.28 -6.32 -13.90
C ALA A 29 -5.67 -6.97 -15.15
N ILE A 30 -5.64 -6.20 -16.24
CA ILE A 30 -5.02 -6.63 -17.50
C ILE A 30 -3.52 -6.84 -17.26
N GLY A 31 -3.05 -8.09 -17.39
CA GLY A 31 -1.65 -8.44 -17.18
C GLY A 31 -1.28 -8.88 -15.75
N ARG A 32 -2.26 -8.97 -14.83
CA ARG A 32 -2.09 -9.47 -13.46
C ARG A 32 -0.91 -8.83 -12.72
N VAL A 33 -0.92 -7.51 -12.63
CA VAL A 33 0.18 -6.74 -12.05
C VAL A 33 -0.10 -6.41 -10.60
N ALA A 34 0.89 -6.61 -9.74
CA ALA A 34 0.80 -6.26 -8.33
C ALA A 34 0.92 -4.72 -8.13
N PRO A 35 -0.03 -4.07 -7.42
CA PRO A 35 -0.08 -2.62 -7.26
C PRO A 35 0.82 -2.15 -6.10
N VAL A 36 2.14 -2.22 -6.29
CA VAL A 36 3.12 -1.79 -5.29
C VAL A 36 2.90 -0.32 -4.91
N GLY A 37 2.62 0.53 -5.90
CA GLY A 37 2.34 1.96 -5.69
C GLY A 37 1.22 2.23 -4.69
N SER A 38 0.13 1.46 -4.70
CA SER A 38 -1.02 1.66 -3.79
C SER A 38 -0.64 1.52 -2.32
N SER A 39 0.28 0.61 -1.99
CA SER A 39 0.75 0.43 -0.61
C SER A 39 1.60 1.60 -0.12
N LEU A 40 2.44 2.15 -0.98
CA LEU A 40 3.28 3.30 -0.67
C LEU A 40 2.43 4.57 -0.50
N TRP A 41 1.44 4.76 -1.37
CA TRP A 41 0.49 5.86 -1.25
C TRP A 41 -0.33 5.80 0.03
N TRP A 42 -0.74 4.61 0.47
CA TRP A 42 -1.49 4.45 1.71
C TRP A 42 -0.71 4.97 2.92
N ILE A 43 0.59 4.70 3.00
CA ILE A 43 1.47 5.22 4.06
C ILE A 43 1.55 6.76 4.00
N ILE A 44 1.77 7.32 2.81
CA ILE A 44 1.88 8.77 2.62
C ILE A 44 0.58 9.48 3.00
N LEU A 45 -0.57 8.91 2.63
CA LEU A 45 -1.89 9.43 2.96
C LEU A 45 -2.19 9.35 4.45
N LEU A 46 -1.82 8.25 5.12
CA LEU A 46 -1.98 8.11 6.56
C LEU A 46 -1.22 9.22 7.32
N ARG A 47 0.02 9.50 6.90
CA ARG A 47 0.80 10.61 7.47
C ARG A 47 0.15 11.95 7.17
N ALA A 48 -0.27 12.17 5.93
CA ALA A 48 -0.91 13.42 5.53
C ALA A 48 -2.20 13.67 6.33
N TYR A 49 -2.98 12.63 6.60
CA TYR A 49 -4.15 12.68 7.46
C TYR A 49 -3.77 13.21 8.85
N GLY A 50 -2.85 12.53 9.55
CA GLY A 50 -2.47 12.94 10.92
C GLY A 50 -1.88 14.35 10.99
N MET A 51 -1.14 14.77 9.96
CA MET A 51 -0.63 16.14 9.86
C MET A 51 -1.73 17.19 9.65
N LEU A 52 -2.76 16.89 8.85
CA LEU A 52 -3.80 17.85 8.49
C LEU A 52 -4.90 17.93 9.56
N THR A 53 -5.19 16.81 10.23
CA THR A 53 -6.20 16.76 11.30
C THR A 53 -5.61 17.05 12.68
N GLU A 54 -4.28 17.03 12.80
CA GLU A 54 -3.55 17.05 14.08
C GLU A 54 -3.92 15.87 15.00
N ASP A 55 -4.52 14.81 14.45
CA ASP A 55 -4.92 13.59 15.17
C ASP A 55 -4.08 12.39 14.73
N PHE A 56 -3.21 11.94 15.64
CA PHE A 56 -2.34 10.78 15.44
C PHE A 56 -2.92 9.48 16.02
N SER A 57 -4.13 9.50 16.59
CA SER A 57 -4.73 8.30 17.17
C SER A 57 -4.94 7.18 16.15
N LEU A 58 -5.26 7.53 14.89
CA LEU A 58 -5.47 6.57 13.82
C LEU A 58 -4.21 5.76 13.51
N GLN A 59 -3.04 6.42 13.40
CA GLN A 59 -1.78 5.74 13.11
C GLN A 59 -1.29 4.88 14.28
N GLU A 60 -1.68 5.19 15.52
CA GLU A 60 -1.29 4.44 16.72
C GLU A 60 -2.07 3.15 16.92
N ARG A 61 -3.22 2.99 16.24
CA ARG A 61 -4.03 1.78 16.36
C ARG A 61 -3.26 0.53 15.94
N ILE A 62 -3.50 -0.56 16.68
CA ILE A 62 -2.78 -1.83 16.49
C ILE A 62 -2.99 -2.43 15.09
N ASP A 63 -4.19 -2.32 14.53
CA ASP A 63 -4.51 -2.80 13.19
C ASP A 63 -3.77 -1.99 12.11
N VAL A 64 -3.71 -0.68 12.27
CA VAL A 64 -2.97 0.22 11.37
C VAL A 64 -1.46 -0.01 11.47
N GLN A 65 -0.91 -0.12 12.68
CA GLN A 65 0.51 -0.46 12.90
C GLN A 65 0.88 -1.83 12.32
N THR A 66 -0.02 -2.81 12.42
CA THR A 66 0.18 -4.12 11.80
C THR A 66 0.19 -3.99 10.27
N GLY A 67 -0.73 -3.23 9.70
CA GLY A 67 -0.76 -2.93 8.27
C GLY A 67 0.51 -2.26 7.77
N ILE A 68 1.00 -1.25 8.49
CA ILE A 68 2.28 -0.58 8.22
C ILE A 68 3.44 -1.60 8.19
N LYS A 69 3.56 -2.44 9.23
CA LYS A 69 4.64 -3.43 9.34
C LYS A 69 4.59 -4.46 8.21
N LEU A 70 3.39 -4.89 7.80
CA LEU A 70 3.23 -5.82 6.67
C LEU A 70 3.71 -5.19 5.35
N ILE A 71 3.36 -3.93 5.07
CA ILE A 71 3.85 -3.22 3.88
C ILE A 71 5.37 -3.10 3.93
N MET A 72 5.93 -2.72 5.07
CA MET A 72 7.37 -2.58 5.26
C MET A 72 8.11 -3.91 5.04
N ASN A 73 7.60 -5.00 5.61
CA ASN A 73 8.18 -6.34 5.43
C ASN A 73 8.14 -6.80 3.97
N LEU A 74 7.11 -6.44 3.20
CA LEU A 74 7.04 -6.76 1.77
C LEU A 74 8.07 -5.96 0.96
N CYS A 75 8.28 -4.69 1.28
CA CYS A 75 9.22 -3.83 0.56
C CYS A 75 10.69 -4.03 0.97
N LEU A 76 10.95 -4.47 2.20
CA LEU A 76 12.30 -4.68 2.75
C LEU A 76 12.66 -6.17 2.89
N ALA A 77 11.87 -7.07 2.30
CA ALA A 77 12.17 -8.48 2.30
C ALA A 77 13.54 -8.74 1.65
N ASP A 78 14.35 -9.59 2.29
CA ASP A 78 15.59 -10.06 1.70
C ASP A 78 15.31 -10.78 0.37
N GLY A 79 16.10 -10.45 -0.65
CA GLY A 79 15.95 -11.00 -1.99
C GLY A 79 17.30 -11.16 -2.69
N PHE A 80 17.25 -11.66 -3.93
CA PHE A 80 18.44 -11.77 -4.78
C PHE A 80 18.87 -10.43 -5.38
N ASP A 81 18.02 -9.41 -5.28
CA ASP A 81 18.34 -8.07 -5.72
C ASP A 81 19.32 -7.40 -4.76
N MET A 82 20.46 -6.95 -5.29
CA MET A 82 21.55 -6.37 -4.51
C MET A 82 21.44 -4.84 -4.40
N PHE A 83 20.51 -4.23 -5.11
CA PHE A 83 20.34 -2.79 -5.09
C PHE A 83 19.44 -2.35 -3.91
N PRO A 84 19.67 -1.16 -3.34
CA PRO A 84 18.81 -0.61 -2.28
C PRO A 84 17.45 -0.13 -2.81
N THR A 85 17.24 -0.20 -4.12
CA THR A 85 16.03 0.23 -4.82
C THR A 85 15.05 -0.92 -4.95
N LEU A 86 13.76 -0.64 -4.81
CA LEU A 86 12.71 -1.66 -4.87
C LEU A 86 12.57 -2.22 -6.30
N LEU A 87 12.84 -3.51 -6.48
CA LEU A 87 12.62 -4.22 -7.75
C LEU A 87 11.12 -4.46 -7.98
N VAL A 88 10.62 -4.07 -9.15
CA VAL A 88 9.21 -4.23 -9.52
C VAL A 88 9.03 -4.74 -10.95
N THR A 89 7.92 -5.43 -11.17
CA THR A 89 7.44 -5.80 -12.50
C THR A 89 6.87 -4.59 -13.23
N GLY A 90 6.87 -4.58 -14.56
CA GLY A 90 6.21 -3.50 -15.32
C GLY A 90 4.73 -3.40 -14.98
N GLY A 91 4.19 -2.18 -14.92
CA GLY A 91 2.79 -1.92 -14.56
C GLY A 91 2.53 -1.69 -13.06
N SER A 92 3.56 -1.65 -12.22
CA SER A 92 3.41 -1.66 -10.74
C SER A 92 3.16 -0.28 -10.10
N CYS A 93 3.12 0.77 -10.92
CA CYS A 93 2.95 2.16 -10.51
C CYS A 93 1.72 2.79 -11.18
N MET A 94 1.59 4.12 -11.22
CA MET A 94 0.47 4.78 -11.91
C MET A 94 0.33 4.34 -13.37
N VAL A 95 1.46 4.04 -14.02
CA VAL A 95 1.48 3.43 -15.34
C VAL A 95 1.32 1.92 -15.16
N ASP A 96 0.09 1.44 -15.36
CA ASP A 96 -0.30 0.03 -15.24
C ASP A 96 -0.11 -0.77 -16.54
N CYS A 97 0.22 -0.08 -17.64
CA CYS A 97 0.48 -0.66 -18.95
C CYS A 97 1.98 -0.93 -19.20
N ARG A 98 2.28 -1.82 -20.16
CA ARG A 98 3.66 -2.12 -20.57
C ARG A 98 4.30 -0.93 -21.28
N MET A 99 5.04 -0.12 -20.53
CA MET A 99 5.79 1.05 -21.03
C MET A 99 7.31 0.90 -20.88
N GLY A 100 7.82 -0.31 -20.62
CA GLY A 100 9.26 -0.55 -20.43
C GLY A 100 9.81 -0.14 -19.06
N ILE A 101 8.95 0.28 -18.12
CA ILE A 101 9.31 0.77 -16.77
C ILE A 101 9.55 -0.33 -15.71
N HIS A 102 10.03 -1.49 -16.14
CA HIS A 102 10.33 -2.62 -15.24
C HIS A 102 11.68 -2.39 -14.53
N GLY A 103 11.93 -3.12 -13.44
CA GLY A 103 13.18 -3.00 -12.68
C GLY A 103 13.03 -2.00 -11.55
N HIS A 104 13.69 -0.84 -11.67
CA HIS A 104 13.75 0.20 -10.62
C HIS A 104 13.25 1.57 -11.11
N PRO A 105 11.95 1.70 -11.45
CA PRO A 105 11.42 2.94 -12.00
C PRO A 105 11.44 4.06 -10.95
N LEU A 106 11.80 5.27 -11.38
CA LEU A 106 11.95 6.45 -10.52
C LEU A 106 10.68 6.76 -9.71
N GLU A 107 9.49 6.54 -10.29
CA GLU A 107 8.22 6.74 -9.59
C GLU A 107 8.12 5.87 -8.33
N ILE A 108 8.40 4.57 -8.45
CA ILE A 108 8.38 3.66 -7.29
C ILE A 108 9.47 4.03 -6.30
N GLN A 109 10.68 4.37 -6.75
CA GLN A 109 11.76 4.72 -5.83
C GLN A 109 11.47 6.01 -5.06
N SER A 110 10.88 7.01 -5.71
CA SER A 110 10.52 8.27 -5.05
C SER A 110 9.38 8.09 -4.04
N LEU A 111 8.36 7.29 -4.40
CA LEU A 111 7.29 6.89 -3.47
C LEU A 111 7.84 6.07 -2.30
N PHE A 112 8.75 5.14 -2.57
CA PHE A 112 9.34 4.28 -1.55
C PHE A 112 10.15 5.08 -0.54
N TYR A 113 11.00 5.99 -1.02
CA TYR A 113 11.76 6.89 -0.16
C TYR A 113 10.84 7.81 0.67
N SER A 114 9.79 8.37 0.05
CA SER A 114 8.81 9.18 0.76
C SER A 114 8.09 8.39 1.86
N ALA A 115 7.63 7.17 1.54
CA ALA A 115 7.00 6.27 2.48
C ALA A 115 7.94 5.92 3.65
N LEU A 116 9.20 5.59 3.40
CA LEU A 116 10.19 5.31 4.46
C LEU A 116 10.39 6.50 5.41
N LYS A 117 10.42 7.74 4.88
CA LYS A 117 10.46 8.94 5.72
C LYS A 117 9.23 9.07 6.60
N CYS A 118 8.04 8.80 6.03
CA CYS A 118 6.79 8.81 6.79
C CYS A 118 6.80 7.75 7.90
N LEU A 119 7.22 6.53 7.57
CA LEU A 119 7.27 5.41 8.52
C LEU A 119 8.14 5.70 9.74
N ARG A 120 9.28 6.38 9.55
CA ARG A 120 10.17 6.76 10.65
C ARG A 120 9.50 7.68 11.68
N GLU A 121 8.51 8.46 11.27
CA GLU A 121 7.75 9.35 12.18
C GLU A 121 6.56 8.64 12.84
N MET A 122 5.99 7.63 12.17
CA MET A 122 4.77 6.94 12.62
C MET A 122 5.01 5.64 13.40
N LEU A 123 6.19 5.04 13.26
CA LEU A 123 6.55 3.81 13.98
C LEU A 123 7.06 4.14 15.39
N PRO A 124 6.58 3.44 16.43
CA PRO A 124 7.11 3.61 17.77
C PRO A 124 8.58 3.18 17.79
N VAL A 125 9.44 4.00 18.42
CA VAL A 125 10.82 3.62 18.70
C VAL A 125 10.77 2.53 19.76
N ASN A 126 11.02 1.28 19.37
CA ASN A 126 11.23 0.21 20.33
C ASN A 126 12.56 0.49 21.07
N GLY A 127 12.44 1.17 22.21
CA GLY A 127 13.55 1.60 23.06
C GLY A 127 13.12 1.73 24.52
N SER A 128 12.54 0.68 25.09
CA SER A 128 12.58 0.38 26.53
C SER A 128 12.04 -1.03 26.80
N SER A 129 12.91 -2.02 26.68
CA SER A 129 12.85 -3.33 27.35
C SER A 129 14.27 -3.80 27.56
#